data_AF-A0A1G4AZU2-F1
#
_entry.id   AF-A0A1G4AZU2-F1
#
_cell.length_a   1.000
_cell.length_b   1.000
_cell.length_c   1.000
_cell.angle_alpha   90.00
_cell.angle_beta   90.00
_cell.angle_gamma   90.00
#
_symmetry.space_group_name_H-M   'P 1'
#
loop_
_entity.id
_entity.type
_entity.pdbx_description
1 polymer ?
#
loop_
_entity_poly.entity_id
_entity_poly.type
_entity_poly.pdbx_seq_one_letter_code
_entity_poly.pdbx_strand_id
1 'polypeptide(L)'
;MNKLKVIGFNDPKYWRSFRAALSEVWQSSESGEYRIRIADRQRTMTLLLCALSLETRVFEKEVQVLTKLNYMDRPTRHEKITDTHFTTSKWSLAKIEQTEAKYGKLRHWLRDDNTLFGVSEKPGSGNSTFATCIANSEETKKCLETWAGTRDLFVVGHYFTIYGVPIQQSLEALLRSLLFGISAQKPALIPKLMPDLWERS
;
A
#
# COMPACT_ATOMS: atom_id res chain seq x y z
N MET A 1 0.20 -37.92 -48.07
CA MET A 1 0.98 -36.79 -47.51
C MET A 1 1.21 -35.77 -48.61
N ASN A 2 0.54 -34.61 -48.54
CA ASN A 2 0.57 -33.57 -49.57
C ASN A 2 1.98 -32.94 -49.66
N LYS A 3 2.62 -33.04 -50.82
CA LYS A 3 3.94 -32.43 -51.08
C LYS A 3 3.76 -30.91 -51.28
N LEU A 4 4.57 -30.12 -50.58
CA LEU A 4 4.61 -28.67 -50.73
C LEU A 4 5.34 -28.32 -52.04
N LYS A 5 4.77 -27.40 -52.84
CA LYS A 5 5.24 -27.03 -54.19
C LYS A 5 5.75 -25.58 -54.20
N VAL A 6 6.90 -25.34 -54.82
CA VAL A 6 7.35 -23.97 -55.18
C VAL A 6 6.57 -23.49 -56.40
N ILE A 7 6.03 -22.27 -56.37
CA ILE A 7 5.47 -21.62 -57.55
C ILE A 7 6.49 -20.59 -58.03
N GLY A 8 7.04 -20.72 -59.24
CA GLY A 8 7.89 -19.69 -59.85
C GLY A 8 9.21 -20.10 -60.50
N PHE A 9 9.57 -21.39 -60.58
CA PHE A 9 10.73 -21.86 -61.35
C PHE A 9 10.30 -22.78 -62.50
N ASN A 10 11.08 -22.79 -63.58
CA ASN A 10 10.83 -23.54 -64.84
C ASN A 10 10.66 -25.07 -64.66
N ASP A 11 10.91 -25.62 -63.46
CA ASP A 11 10.60 -27.00 -63.09
C ASP A 11 9.98 -27.08 -61.67
N PRO A 12 8.94 -27.91 -61.45
CA PRO A 12 8.30 -28.04 -60.15
C PRO A 12 9.19 -28.81 -59.17
N LYS A 13 9.87 -28.08 -58.29
CA LYS A 13 10.60 -28.66 -57.15
C LYS A 13 9.63 -28.97 -56.00
N TYR A 14 9.71 -30.19 -55.47
CA TYR A 14 8.90 -30.67 -54.36
C TYR A 14 9.75 -30.92 -53.13
N TRP A 15 9.33 -30.39 -51.99
CA TRP A 15 10.03 -30.63 -50.72
C TRP A 15 9.50 -31.84 -49.99
N ARG A 16 10.42 -32.59 -49.37
CA ARG A 16 10.11 -33.79 -48.56
C ARG A 16 9.41 -33.44 -47.24
N SER A 17 9.56 -32.20 -46.75
CA SER A 17 8.89 -31.70 -45.54
C SER A 17 8.85 -30.18 -45.53
N PHE A 18 7.96 -29.61 -44.71
CA PHE A 18 7.87 -28.17 -44.46
C PHE A 18 9.20 -27.56 -44.00
N ARG A 19 9.96 -28.30 -43.17
CA ARG A 19 11.28 -27.86 -42.67
C ARG A 19 12.32 -27.71 -43.78
N ALA A 20 12.32 -28.61 -44.77
CA ALA A 20 13.25 -28.57 -45.91
C ALA A 20 12.92 -27.40 -46.87
N ALA A 21 11.63 -27.09 -47.03
CA ALA A 21 11.19 -25.92 -47.78
C ALA A 21 11.66 -24.61 -47.13
N LEU A 22 11.46 -24.50 -45.82
CA LEU A 22 11.83 -23.33 -45.03
C LEU A 22 13.34 -23.07 -45.02
N SER A 23 14.18 -24.12 -44.91
CA SER A 23 15.63 -23.95 -44.90
C SER A 23 16.23 -23.51 -46.23
N GLU A 24 15.51 -23.69 -47.33
CA GLU A 24 15.98 -23.36 -48.69
C GLU A 24 15.51 -21.97 -49.13
N VAL A 25 14.26 -21.60 -48.79
CA VAL A 25 13.70 -20.29 -49.11
C VAL A 25 14.24 -19.19 -48.19
N TRP A 26 14.62 -19.55 -46.97
CA TRP A 26 15.10 -18.59 -45.97
C TRP A 26 16.62 -18.49 -45.99
N GLN A 27 17.17 -17.30 -46.26
CA GLN A 27 18.63 -17.11 -46.25
C GLN A 27 19.20 -17.42 -44.85
N SER A 28 20.33 -18.13 -44.80
CA SER A 28 20.90 -18.64 -43.54
C SER A 28 21.20 -17.53 -42.52
N SER A 29 21.56 -16.33 -43.00
CA SER A 29 21.78 -15.11 -42.19
C SER A 29 20.51 -14.65 -41.48
N GLU A 30 19.39 -14.53 -42.20
CA GLU A 30 18.10 -14.13 -41.63
C GLU A 30 17.64 -15.16 -40.59
N SER A 31 17.80 -16.46 -40.86
CA SER A 31 17.40 -17.52 -39.91
C SER A 31 18.15 -17.45 -38.58
N GLY A 32 19.43 -17.04 -38.61
CA GLY A 32 20.24 -16.84 -37.42
C GLY A 32 19.78 -15.62 -36.62
N GLU A 33 19.50 -14.51 -37.30
CA GLU A 33 19.02 -13.28 -36.68
C GLU A 33 17.66 -13.47 -35.99
N TYR A 34 16.70 -14.14 -36.64
CA TYR A 34 15.40 -14.43 -36.02
C TYR A 34 15.55 -15.35 -34.81
N ARG A 35 16.47 -16.33 -34.83
CA ARG A 35 16.74 -17.20 -33.68
C ARG A 35 17.33 -16.40 -32.51
N ILE A 36 18.25 -15.48 -32.78
CA ILE A 36 18.82 -14.58 -31.77
C ILE A 36 17.73 -13.69 -31.17
N ARG A 37 16.88 -13.07 -32.01
CA ARG A 37 15.77 -12.23 -31.56
C ARG A 37 14.73 -13.00 -30.74
N ILE A 38 14.42 -14.23 -31.13
CA ILE A 38 13.51 -15.10 -30.36
C ILE A 38 14.12 -15.43 -29.00
N ALA A 39 15.40 -15.82 -28.95
CA ALA A 39 16.09 -16.14 -27.71
C ALA A 39 16.18 -14.91 -26.77
N ASP A 40 16.43 -13.73 -27.33
CA ASP A 40 16.48 -12.47 -26.59
C ASP A 40 15.11 -12.08 -26.01
N ARG A 41 14.05 -12.20 -26.80
CA ARG A 41 12.67 -12.00 -26.33
C ARG A 41 12.26 -13.01 -25.26
N GLN A 42 12.65 -14.29 -25.43
CA GLN A 42 12.39 -15.31 -24.42
C GLN A 42 13.09 -14.98 -23.11
N ARG A 43 14.37 -14.58 -23.14
CA ARG A 43 15.10 -14.12 -21.94
C ARG A 43 14.41 -12.93 -21.29
N THR A 44 14.05 -11.91 -22.07
CA THR A 44 13.37 -10.72 -21.57
C THR A 44 12.04 -11.09 -20.90
N MET A 45 11.25 -11.94 -21.55
CA MET A 45 9.98 -12.43 -21.00
C MET A 45 10.18 -13.25 -19.73
N THR A 46 11.20 -14.11 -19.66
CA THR A 46 11.54 -14.86 -18.44
C THR A 46 11.93 -13.92 -17.31
N LEU A 47 12.76 -12.90 -17.56
CA LEU A 47 13.14 -11.92 -16.53
C LEU A 47 11.94 -11.14 -16.00
N LEU A 48 11.05 -10.68 -16.90
CA LEU A 48 9.81 -10.00 -16.50
C LEU A 48 8.88 -10.92 -15.70
N LEU A 49 8.72 -12.18 -16.10
CA LEU A 49 7.93 -13.17 -15.36
C LEU A 49 8.53 -13.44 -13.98
N CYS A 50 9.85 -13.54 -13.86
CA CYS A 50 10.53 -13.70 -12.57
C CYS A 50 10.33 -12.47 -11.68
N ALA A 51 10.45 -11.26 -12.22
CA ALA A 51 10.24 -10.02 -11.48
C ALA A 51 8.79 -9.93 -10.96
N LEU A 52 7.81 -10.15 -11.84
CA LEU A 52 6.39 -10.18 -11.45
C LEU A 52 6.11 -11.26 -10.42
N SER A 53 6.64 -12.48 -10.61
CA SER A 53 6.46 -13.56 -9.63
C SER A 53 7.06 -13.23 -8.27
N LEU A 54 8.17 -12.49 -8.22
CA LEU A 54 8.79 -12.07 -6.97
C LEU A 54 7.96 -10.99 -6.28
N GLU A 55 7.50 -9.99 -7.02
CA GLU A 55 6.59 -8.94 -6.53
C GLU A 55 5.31 -9.54 -5.95
N THR A 56 4.71 -10.51 -6.64
CA THR A 56 3.52 -11.23 -6.14
C THR A 56 3.81 -11.90 -4.80
N ARG A 57 4.94 -12.59 -4.65
CA ARG A 57 5.31 -13.26 -3.37
C ARG A 57 5.55 -12.27 -2.23
N VAL A 58 6.18 -11.13 -2.53
CA VAL A 58 6.40 -10.07 -1.54
C VAL A 58 5.06 -9.52 -1.08
N PHE A 59 4.18 -9.19 -2.01
CA PHE A 59 2.84 -8.69 -1.71
C PHE A 59 2.01 -9.71 -0.90
N GLU A 60 2.05 -11.00 -1.26
CA GLU A 60 1.39 -12.06 -0.51
C GLU A 60 1.87 -12.13 0.94
N LYS A 61 3.19 -12.05 1.16
CA LYS A 61 3.77 -12.02 2.51
C LYS A 61 3.33 -10.79 3.29
N GLU A 62 3.35 -9.61 2.67
CA GLU A 62 2.88 -8.36 3.30
C GLU A 62 1.43 -8.49 3.76
N VAL A 63 0.54 -8.99 2.89
CA VAL A 63 -0.87 -9.24 3.21
C VAL A 63 -1.01 -10.24 4.36
N GLN A 64 -0.23 -11.33 4.37
CA GLN A 64 -0.30 -12.30 5.46
C GLN A 64 0.11 -11.71 6.81
N VAL A 65 1.20 -10.92 6.86
CA VAL A 65 1.63 -10.25 8.09
C VAL A 65 0.55 -9.27 8.57
N LEU A 66 0.03 -8.45 7.67
CA LEU A 66 -1.05 -7.50 7.96
C LEU A 66 -2.32 -8.21 8.47
N THR A 67 -2.62 -9.39 7.93
CA THR A 67 -3.74 -10.24 8.34
C THR A 67 -3.52 -10.83 9.73
N LYS A 68 -2.29 -11.22 10.10
CA LYS A 68 -1.97 -11.71 11.45
C LYS A 68 -2.06 -10.60 12.51
N LEU A 69 -1.70 -9.36 12.15
CA LEU A 69 -1.90 -8.19 13.00
C LEU A 69 -3.39 -7.84 13.14
N ASN A 70 -4.18 -8.23 12.13
CA ASN A 70 -5.63 -8.44 12.12
C ASN A 70 -6.34 -8.66 13.47
N TYR A 71 -7.35 -7.89 13.89
CA TYR A 71 -8.33 -8.40 14.87
C TYR A 71 -9.73 -7.87 14.54
N MET A 72 -10.74 -8.70 14.79
CA MET A 72 -12.12 -8.52 14.30
C MET A 72 -12.69 -7.11 14.53
N ASP A 73 -12.32 -6.45 15.63
CA ASP A 73 -12.85 -5.14 15.99
C ASP A 73 -11.89 -3.94 15.79
N ARG A 74 -10.80 -4.12 15.03
CA ARG A 74 -9.91 -3.01 14.68
C ARG A 74 -10.56 -1.97 13.74
N PRO A 75 -11.32 -2.34 12.69
CA PRO A 75 -11.95 -1.37 11.79
C PRO A 75 -13.22 -0.74 12.38
N THR A 76 -13.91 -1.42 13.30
CA THR A 76 -15.33 -1.18 13.67
C THR A 76 -15.63 0.19 14.31
N ARG A 77 -14.61 0.98 14.66
CA ARG A 77 -14.81 2.34 15.20
C ARG A 77 -14.49 3.48 14.26
N HIS A 78 -13.69 3.25 13.21
CA HIS A 78 -13.33 4.33 12.29
C HIS A 78 -14.48 4.69 11.35
N GLU A 79 -15.34 3.73 11.01
CA GLU A 79 -16.40 3.92 10.00
C GLU A 79 -17.71 4.51 10.54
N LYS A 80 -17.89 4.59 11.86
CA LYS A 80 -19.22 4.88 12.45
C LYS A 80 -19.44 6.35 12.85
N ILE A 81 -18.51 7.25 12.54
CA ILE A 81 -18.65 8.67 12.88
C ILE A 81 -19.04 9.44 11.61
N THR A 82 -20.33 9.79 11.58
CA THR A 82 -21.00 10.52 10.50
C THR A 82 -20.41 11.93 10.30
N ASP A 83 -20.35 12.39 9.04
CA ASP A 83 -19.82 13.70 8.62
C ASP A 83 -20.38 14.91 9.39
N THR A 84 -21.56 14.78 9.99
CA THR A 84 -22.23 15.83 10.77
C THR A 84 -21.47 16.28 12.03
N HIS A 85 -20.59 15.46 12.59
CA HIS A 85 -19.76 15.83 13.76
C HIS A 85 -18.45 16.54 13.40
N PHE A 86 -18.07 16.52 12.12
CA PHE A 86 -16.83 17.13 11.65
C PHE A 86 -16.90 18.66 11.72
N THR A 87 -18.05 19.23 11.32
CA THR A 87 -18.28 20.68 11.32
C THR A 87 -18.13 21.31 12.71
N THR A 88 -18.59 20.61 13.76
CA THR A 88 -18.52 21.06 15.15
C THR A 88 -17.12 20.93 15.75
N SER A 89 -16.21 20.17 15.14
CA SER A 89 -14.84 19.97 15.65
C SER A 89 -13.82 20.88 14.97
N LYS A 90 -14.16 21.45 13.79
CA LYS A 90 -13.28 22.31 12.98
C LYS A 90 -12.76 23.55 13.69
N TRP A 91 -13.51 24.10 14.65
CA TRP A 91 -13.09 25.29 15.40
C TRP A 91 -11.74 25.09 16.09
N SER A 92 -11.42 23.86 16.51
CA SER A 92 -10.17 23.55 17.20
C SER A 92 -8.93 23.65 16.29
N LEU A 93 -9.12 23.51 14.98
CA LEU A 93 -8.11 23.54 13.93
C LEU A 93 -8.12 24.86 13.12
N ALA A 94 -9.00 25.80 13.46
CA ALA A 94 -9.11 27.08 12.77
C ALA A 94 -7.82 27.91 12.85
N LYS A 95 -7.56 28.72 11.82
CA LYS A 95 -6.45 29.68 11.81
C LYS A 95 -6.75 30.83 12.78
N ILE A 96 -5.73 31.27 13.52
CA ILE A 96 -5.81 32.24 14.63
C ILE A 96 -6.29 33.64 14.17
N GLU A 97 -6.31 33.92 12.87
CA GLU A 97 -6.72 35.23 12.32
C GLU A 97 -8.18 35.63 12.59
N GLN A 98 -9.02 34.77 13.18
CA GLN A 98 -10.46 35.03 13.32
C GLN A 98 -11.05 35.01 14.74
N THR A 99 -10.32 34.71 15.83
CA THR A 99 -10.91 34.82 17.18
C THR A 99 -9.88 34.69 18.31
N GLU A 100 -10.21 35.26 19.47
CA GLU A 100 -9.44 35.36 20.72
C GLU A 100 -8.52 34.16 21.05
N ALA A 101 -7.45 34.40 21.82
CA ALA A 101 -6.32 33.53 22.17
C ALA A 101 -6.59 32.08 22.71
N LYS A 102 -7.84 31.60 22.71
CA LYS A 102 -8.24 30.21 23.01
C LYS A 102 -8.30 29.31 21.78
N TYR A 103 -8.50 29.86 20.58
CA TYR A 103 -8.72 29.09 19.36
C TYR A 103 -7.40 28.89 18.59
N GLY A 104 -7.03 27.63 18.29
CA GLY A 104 -5.79 27.27 17.59
C GLY A 104 -4.66 26.65 18.43
N LYS A 105 -4.87 26.41 19.74
CA LYS A 105 -3.89 25.72 20.60
C LYS A 105 -3.55 24.31 20.09
N LEU A 106 -4.56 23.57 19.63
CA LEU A 106 -4.36 22.25 19.04
C LEU A 106 -3.55 22.35 17.73
N ARG A 107 -3.90 23.30 16.86
CA ARG A 107 -3.16 23.53 15.59
C ARG A 107 -1.69 23.86 15.83
N HIS A 108 -1.40 24.70 16.83
CA HIS A 108 -0.03 25.03 17.22
C HIS A 108 0.68 23.81 17.80
N TRP A 109 0.02 23.08 18.70
CA TRP A 109 0.56 21.85 19.28
C TRP A 109 0.89 20.79 18.22
N LEU A 110 0.02 20.59 17.22
CA LEU A 110 0.26 19.68 16.09
C LEU A 110 1.47 20.06 15.22
N ARG A 111 1.98 21.28 15.36
CA ARG A 111 3.12 21.83 14.60
C ARG A 111 4.41 21.89 15.42
N ASP A 112 4.34 21.55 16.70
CA ASP A 112 5.41 21.70 17.68
C ASP A 112 5.88 20.32 18.15
N ASP A 113 7.05 20.25 18.80
CA ASP A 113 7.65 19.00 19.29
C ASP A 113 7.03 18.51 20.62
N ASN A 114 5.87 19.04 20.99
CA ASN A 114 5.17 18.64 22.21
C ASN A 114 4.58 17.23 22.07
N THR A 115 4.79 16.39 23.09
CA THR A 115 4.47 14.96 23.02
C THR A 115 3.04 14.61 23.44
N LEU A 116 2.36 15.49 24.19
CA LEU A 116 1.03 15.20 24.75
C LEU A 116 0.12 16.43 24.71
N PHE A 117 -1.11 16.23 24.22
CA PHE A 117 -2.20 17.21 24.30
C PHE A 117 -3.39 16.60 25.03
N GLY A 118 -3.76 17.21 26.15
CA GLY A 118 -4.96 16.82 26.90
C GLY A 118 -6.19 17.57 26.40
N VAL A 119 -7.23 16.83 26.05
CA VAL A 119 -8.59 17.37 25.84
C VAL A 119 -9.41 17.01 27.05
N SER A 120 -10.00 18.01 27.71
CA SER A 120 -10.91 17.81 28.85
C SER A 120 -12.26 18.41 28.52
N GLU A 121 -13.28 17.56 28.37
CA GLU A 121 -14.66 18.00 28.21
C GLU A 121 -15.58 17.32 29.23
N LYS A 122 -16.78 17.88 29.38
CA LYS A 122 -17.83 17.33 30.23
C LYS A 122 -18.24 15.92 29.76
N PRO A 123 -18.55 14.98 30.66
CA PRO A 123 -19.08 13.68 30.28
C PRO A 123 -20.27 13.80 29.32
N GLY A 124 -20.30 13.00 28.26
CA GLY A 124 -21.39 13.01 27.26
C GLY A 124 -21.28 14.07 26.15
N SER A 125 -20.24 14.90 26.13
CA SER A 125 -20.03 15.91 25.07
C SER A 125 -19.58 15.34 23.71
N GLY A 126 -19.13 14.08 23.70
CA GLY A 126 -18.59 13.45 22.50
C GLY A 126 -17.07 13.50 22.35
N ASN A 127 -16.30 13.60 23.44
CA ASN A 127 -14.82 13.53 23.43
C ASN A 127 -14.23 12.46 22.49
N SER A 128 -14.76 11.24 22.53
CA SER A 128 -14.28 10.15 21.66
C SER A 128 -14.55 10.42 20.19
N THR A 129 -15.70 11.05 19.91
CA THR A 129 -16.08 11.52 18.58
C THR A 129 -15.16 12.66 18.12
N PHE A 130 -14.88 13.63 19.00
CA PHE A 130 -13.95 14.73 18.76
C PHE A 130 -12.54 14.23 18.42
N ALA A 131 -11.99 13.31 19.22
CA ALA A 131 -10.68 12.71 18.98
C ALA A 131 -10.61 12.02 17.61
N THR A 132 -11.66 11.30 17.23
CA THR A 132 -11.71 10.63 15.93
C THR A 132 -11.87 11.61 14.77
N CYS A 133 -12.72 12.64 14.93
CA CYS A 133 -12.88 13.70 13.93
C CYS A 133 -11.55 14.44 13.67
N ILE A 134 -10.78 14.73 14.72
CA ILE A 134 -9.46 15.37 14.57
C ILE A 134 -8.47 14.42 13.91
N ALA A 135 -8.40 13.16 14.33
CA ALA A 135 -7.47 12.19 13.78
C ALA A 135 -7.66 11.97 12.27
N ASN A 136 -8.91 12.06 11.79
CA ASN A 136 -9.26 11.90 10.38
C ASN A 136 -9.33 13.22 9.59
N SER A 137 -9.05 14.37 10.20
CA SER A 137 -9.10 15.67 9.53
C SER A 137 -7.89 15.89 8.63
N GLU A 138 -8.15 16.37 7.41
CA GLU A 138 -7.11 16.78 6.47
C GLU A 138 -6.28 17.96 7.00
N GLU A 139 -6.89 18.86 7.78
CA GLU A 139 -6.20 19.96 8.44
C GLU A 139 -5.22 19.47 9.51
N THR A 140 -5.56 18.41 10.26
CA THR A 140 -4.65 17.75 11.19
C THR A 140 -3.45 17.19 10.45
N LYS A 141 -3.69 16.47 9.35
CA LYS A 141 -2.63 15.90 8.51
C LYS A 141 -1.68 16.99 8.01
N LYS A 142 -2.21 18.08 7.46
CA LYS A 142 -1.39 19.23 7.00
C LYS A 142 -0.55 19.86 8.11
N CYS A 143 -1.06 19.91 9.33
CA CYS A 143 -0.30 20.43 10.47
C CYS A 143 0.83 19.48 10.86
N LEU A 144 0.55 18.19 10.91
CA LEU A 144 1.55 17.16 11.18
C LEU A 144 2.61 17.06 10.08
N GLU A 145 2.24 17.26 8.81
CA GLU A 145 3.19 17.35 7.69
C GLU A 145 4.13 18.55 7.85
N THR A 146 3.61 19.68 8.33
CA THR A 146 4.44 20.85 8.64
C THR A 146 5.44 20.53 9.75
N TRP A 147 5.00 19.83 10.80
CA TRP A 147 5.87 19.38 11.89
C TRP A 147 6.91 18.35 11.43
N ALA A 148 6.51 17.35 10.64
CA ALA A 148 7.39 16.30 10.15
C ALA A 148 8.48 16.85 9.21
N GLY A 149 8.19 17.93 8.47
CA GLY A 149 9.12 18.54 7.54
C GLY A 149 9.54 17.55 6.45
N THR A 150 10.79 17.11 6.47
CA THR A 150 11.33 16.12 5.51
C THR A 150 11.28 14.67 6.02
N ARG A 151 10.77 14.43 7.23
CA ARG A 151 10.67 13.10 7.84
C ARG A 151 9.44 12.36 7.32
N ASP A 152 9.50 11.03 7.29
CA ASP A 152 8.32 10.20 7.04
C ASP A 152 7.28 10.43 8.15
N LEU A 153 6.05 10.79 7.77
CA LEU A 153 4.93 10.95 8.68
C LEU A 153 4.02 9.71 8.63
N PHE A 154 3.78 9.11 9.79
CA PHE A 154 2.79 8.04 9.96
C PHE A 154 1.73 8.50 10.94
N VAL A 155 0.48 8.50 10.49
CA VAL A 155 -0.67 8.76 11.37
C VAL A 155 -1.36 7.44 11.66
N VAL A 156 -1.40 7.04 12.93
CA VAL A 156 -2.04 5.80 13.36
C VAL A 156 -2.91 6.06 14.58
N GLY A 157 -4.16 5.63 14.51
CA GLY A 157 -5.15 5.76 15.58
C GLY A 157 -5.37 4.45 16.34
N HIS A 158 -5.47 4.55 17.67
CA HIS A 158 -5.96 3.48 18.53
C HIS A 158 -6.84 4.08 19.64
N TYR A 159 -7.95 3.42 19.97
CA TYR A 159 -8.95 3.94 20.90
C TYR A 159 -9.28 2.90 21.96
N PHE A 160 -8.85 3.15 23.20
CA PHE A 160 -9.23 2.33 24.34
C PHE A 160 -10.72 2.47 24.63
N THR A 161 -11.36 1.39 25.08
CA THR A 161 -12.77 1.42 25.48
C THR A 161 -13.11 0.50 26.61
N ILE A 162 -13.78 1.06 27.62
CA ILE A 162 -14.32 0.29 28.74
C ILE A 162 -15.53 -0.58 28.35
N TYR A 163 -16.22 -0.28 27.24
CA TYR A 163 -17.39 -1.01 26.73
C TYR A 163 -17.06 -1.97 25.57
N GLY A 164 -15.87 -2.56 25.58
CA GLY A 164 -15.34 -3.36 24.47
C GLY A 164 -14.94 -4.78 24.84
N VAL A 165 -14.49 -5.56 23.85
CA VAL A 165 -13.85 -6.86 24.10
C VAL A 165 -12.49 -6.66 24.80
N PRO A 166 -12.02 -7.61 25.63
CA PRO A 166 -10.79 -7.43 26.44
C PRO A 166 -9.57 -6.98 25.63
N ILE A 167 -9.44 -7.46 24.39
CA ILE A 167 -8.34 -7.07 23.51
C ILE A 167 -8.33 -5.54 23.26
N GLN A 168 -9.47 -4.86 23.14
CA GLN A 168 -9.57 -3.41 22.92
C GLN A 168 -9.12 -2.54 24.11
N GLN A 169 -8.88 -3.14 25.27
CA GLN A 169 -8.36 -2.46 26.47
C GLN A 169 -6.89 -2.78 26.72
N SER A 170 -6.30 -3.64 25.90
CA SER A 170 -4.97 -4.17 26.12
C SER A 170 -3.89 -3.33 25.42
N LEU A 171 -2.70 -3.31 26.02
CA LEU A 171 -1.49 -2.80 25.39
C LEU A 171 -1.19 -3.58 24.09
N GLU A 172 -1.53 -4.87 24.06
CA GLU A 172 -1.36 -5.71 22.87
C GLU A 172 -2.12 -5.16 21.66
N ALA A 173 -3.38 -4.72 21.84
CA ALA A 173 -4.13 -4.14 20.74
C ALA A 173 -3.58 -2.80 20.29
N LEU A 174 -3.09 -1.95 21.22
CA LEU A 174 -2.39 -0.72 20.87
C LEU A 174 -1.18 -1.04 19.98
N LEU A 175 -0.32 -1.97 20.39
CA LEU A 175 0.86 -2.36 19.62
C LEU A 175 0.49 -2.95 18.26
N ARG A 176 -0.50 -3.84 18.20
CA ARG A 176 -1.00 -4.40 16.93
C ARG A 176 -1.57 -3.32 16.01
N SER A 177 -2.30 -2.34 16.54
CA SER A 177 -2.81 -1.19 15.77
C SER A 177 -1.67 -0.33 15.21
N LEU A 178 -0.67 -0.01 16.04
CA LEU A 178 0.51 0.76 15.62
C LEU A 178 1.29 0.04 14.52
N LEU A 179 1.63 -1.23 14.74
CA LEU A 179 2.35 -2.06 13.77
C LEU A 179 1.56 -2.19 12.47
N PHE A 180 0.25 -2.44 12.55
CA PHE A 180 -0.59 -2.53 11.36
C PHE A 180 -0.65 -1.20 10.62
N GLY A 181 -0.90 -0.08 11.31
CA GLY A 181 -1.05 1.23 10.71
C GLY A 181 0.22 1.71 10.00
N ILE A 182 1.40 1.51 10.61
CA ILE A 182 2.70 1.82 10.00
C ILE A 182 2.96 0.91 8.81
N SER A 183 2.76 -0.41 8.99
CA SER A 183 3.05 -1.41 7.96
C SER A 183 2.13 -1.30 6.75
N ALA A 184 0.86 -0.91 6.93
CA ALA A 184 -0.07 -0.67 5.84
C ALA A 184 0.29 0.59 5.04
N GLN A 185 0.86 1.61 5.70
CA GLN A 185 1.32 2.84 5.03
C GLN A 185 2.67 2.66 4.32
N LYS A 186 3.58 1.86 4.89
CA LYS A 186 4.90 1.57 4.30
C LYS A 186 5.27 0.09 4.47
N PRO A 187 4.77 -0.79 3.58
CA PRO A 187 4.99 -2.24 3.66
C PRO A 187 6.47 -2.65 3.65
N ALA A 188 7.32 -1.87 2.99
CA ALA A 188 8.77 -2.06 2.99
C ALA A 188 9.41 -2.05 4.40
N LEU A 189 8.73 -1.54 5.44
CA LEU A 189 9.20 -1.60 6.82
C LEU A 189 8.90 -2.93 7.53
N ILE A 190 7.98 -3.76 7.02
CA ILE A 190 7.56 -5.02 7.63
C ILE A 190 8.76 -5.95 7.93
N PRO A 191 9.69 -6.20 7.00
CA PRO A 191 10.82 -7.09 7.27
C PRO A 191 11.74 -6.58 8.39
N LYS A 192 11.80 -5.26 8.61
CA LYS A 192 12.62 -4.63 9.64
C LYS A 192 11.92 -4.58 11.00
N LEU A 193 10.63 -4.30 11.01
CA LEU A 193 9.84 -4.18 12.25
C LEU A 193 9.48 -5.54 12.83
N MET A 194 9.25 -6.54 11.98
CA MET A 194 8.72 -7.86 12.36
C MET A 194 9.42 -8.97 11.56
N PRO A 195 10.75 -9.14 11.71
CA PRO A 195 11.53 -10.11 10.93
C PRO A 195 11.00 -11.54 11.11
N ASP A 196 10.69 -11.94 12.34
CA ASP A 196 10.17 -13.28 12.65
C ASP A 196 8.83 -13.58 11.96
N LEU A 197 7.94 -12.58 11.86
CA LEU A 197 6.65 -12.75 11.18
C LEU A 197 6.84 -12.76 9.66
N TRP A 198 7.77 -11.96 9.14
CA TRP A 198 8.10 -11.89 7.72
C TRP A 198 8.71 -13.20 7.20
N GLU A 199 9.58 -13.83 7.98
CA GLU A 199 10.20 -15.12 7.63
C GLU A 199 9.18 -16.27 7.62
N ARG A 200 8.21 -16.24 8.53
CA ARG A 200 7.17 -17.27 8.70
C ARG A 200 5.92 -17.09 7.83
N SER A 201 5.85 -16.01 7.06
CA SER A 201 4.79 -15.74 6.08
C SER A 201 5.20 -16.20 4.70
#